data_AF-A0A924KN01-F1
#
_entry.id   AF-A0A924KN01-F1
#
_cell.length_a   1.000
_cell.length_b   1.000
_cell.length_c   1.000
_cell.angle_alpha   90.00
_cell.angle_beta   90.00
_cell.angle_gamma   90.00
#
_symmetry.space_group_name_H-M   'P 1'
#
loop_
_entity.id
_entity.type
_entity.pdbx_description
1 polymer ?
#
loop_
_entity_poly.entity_id
_entity_poly.type
_entity_poly.pdbx_seq_one_letter_code
_entity_poly.pdbx_strand_id
1 'polypeptide(L)'
;MMDTYEFTEYYPDGRFGAVHILTADCLECAPTNSLPGAWSSASHRYDTVTQTPVAIPVSPSPYHQFNYTSKTWTDPRTATTQWPIIRAERNSKLEASDWVVSRAVEAGQPVPEPWRVYRQALRDVTLQADPFGIVWPVVPA
;
A
#
# COMPACT_ATOMS: atom_id res chain seq x y z
N MET A 1 -15.30 12.90 42.75
CA MET A 1 -14.65 12.94 41.42
C MET A 1 -14.59 11.49 41.00
N MET A 2 -15.36 11.07 39.99
CA MET A 2 -15.37 9.66 39.58
C MET A 2 -14.15 9.43 38.71
N ASP A 3 -13.24 8.57 39.16
CA ASP A 3 -12.10 8.16 38.36
C ASP A 3 -12.61 7.40 37.13
N THR A 4 -12.22 7.90 35.97
CA THR A 4 -12.60 7.35 34.67
C THR A 4 -11.36 6.65 34.11
N TYR A 5 -11.51 5.39 33.72
CA TYR A 5 -10.44 4.55 33.22
C TYR A 5 -10.67 4.25 31.73
N GLU A 6 -9.65 4.50 30.93
CA GLU A 6 -9.62 4.17 29.51
C GLU A 6 -8.85 2.87 29.30
N PHE A 7 -9.46 1.90 28.61
CA PHE A 7 -8.82 0.64 28.25
C PHE A 7 -9.06 0.29 26.79
N THR A 8 -8.06 -0.34 26.18
CA THR A 8 -8.09 -0.76 24.79
C THR A 8 -8.29 -2.27 24.72
N GLU A 9 -9.33 -2.71 24.03
CA GLU A 9 -9.60 -4.11 23.72
C GLU A 9 -8.81 -4.56 22.49
N TYR A 10 -8.27 -5.78 22.54
CA TYR A 10 -7.61 -6.44 21.43
C TYR A 10 -8.28 -7.76 21.05
N TYR A 11 -8.27 -8.07 19.76
CA TYR A 11 -8.64 -9.38 19.23
C TYR A 11 -7.62 -10.46 19.64
N PRO A 12 -7.99 -11.76 19.63
CA PRO A 12 -7.08 -12.86 19.97
C PRO A 12 -5.81 -12.93 19.09
N ASP A 13 -5.85 -12.34 17.89
CA ASP A 13 -4.71 -12.22 16.98
C ASP A 13 -3.83 -10.98 17.23
N GLY A 14 -4.09 -10.23 18.30
CA GLY A 14 -3.31 -9.07 18.74
C GLY A 14 -3.64 -7.76 18.02
N ARG A 15 -4.67 -7.75 17.17
CA ARG A 15 -5.18 -6.53 16.51
C ARG A 15 -5.99 -5.68 17.48
N PHE A 16 -5.94 -4.37 17.31
CA PHE A 16 -6.82 -3.44 18.03
C PHE A 16 -8.29 -3.72 17.69
N GLY A 17 -9.12 -3.80 18.72
CA GLY A 17 -10.58 -3.87 18.63
C GLY A 17 -11.21 -2.49 18.83
N ALA A 18 -11.24 -2.00 20.07
CA ALA A 18 -11.90 -0.76 20.44
C ALA A 18 -11.26 -0.12 21.69
N VAL A 19 -11.44 1.19 21.85
CA VAL A 19 -11.18 1.89 23.10
C VAL A 19 -12.49 2.00 23.87
N HIS A 20 -12.44 1.66 25.15
CA HIS A 20 -13.54 1.73 26.08
C HIS A 20 -13.19 2.69 27.21
N ILE A 21 -14.21 3.41 27.69
CA ILE A 21 -14.10 4.33 28.81
C ILE A 21 -15.09 3.86 29.86
N LEU A 22 -14.60 3.39 31.00
CA LEU A 22 -15.43 2.95 32.13
C LEU A 22 -15.21 3.84 33.34
N THR A 23 -16.27 4.00 34.13
CA THR A 23 -16.21 4.59 35.47
C THR A 23 -15.83 3.52 36.50
N ALA A 24 -15.15 3.91 37.58
CA ALA A 24 -14.51 3.03 38.57
C ALA A 24 -15.31 1.79 39.07
N ASP A 25 -16.65 1.83 39.06
CA ASP A 25 -17.51 0.70 39.47
C ASP A 25 -17.53 -0.49 38.49
N CYS A 26 -16.90 -0.37 37.31
CA CYS A 26 -16.95 -1.40 36.26
C CYS A 26 -15.59 -2.04 35.93
N LEU A 27 -14.55 -1.88 36.77
CA LEU A 27 -13.21 -2.44 36.47
C LEU A 27 -13.22 -3.97 36.33
N GLU A 28 -14.14 -4.66 37.00
CA GLU A 28 -14.38 -6.11 36.88
C GLU A 28 -15.09 -6.50 35.57
N CYS A 29 -15.64 -5.54 34.83
CA CYS A 29 -16.29 -5.75 33.54
C CYS A 29 -15.32 -5.64 32.36
N ALA A 30 -14.05 -5.32 32.60
CA ALA A 30 -13.07 -5.20 31.53
C ALA A 30 -12.86 -6.58 30.87
N PRO A 31 -12.97 -6.68 29.53
CA PRO A 31 -12.73 -7.93 28.83
C PRO A 31 -11.29 -8.40 29.07
N THR A 32 -11.05 -9.71 29.03
CA THR A 32 -9.75 -10.33 29.35
C THR A 32 -8.57 -9.86 28.48
N ASN A 33 -8.84 -9.14 27.39
CA ASN A 33 -7.85 -8.63 26.44
C ASN A 33 -7.72 -7.09 26.49
N SER A 34 -7.97 -6.48 27.65
CA SER A 34 -7.94 -5.02 27.83
C SER A 34 -6.59 -4.53 28.37
N LEU A 35 -6.06 -3.43 27.80
CA LEU A 35 -4.85 -2.75 28.29
C LEU A 35 -5.10 -1.27 28.59
N PRO A 36 -4.46 -0.69 29.64
CA PRO A 36 -4.49 0.74 29.90
C PRO A 36 -3.55 1.55 28.98
N GLY A 37 -4.02 2.69 28.46
CA GLY A 37 -3.24 3.67 27.68
C GLY A 37 -3.55 3.71 26.17
N ALA A 38 -3.20 4.85 25.53
CA ALA A 38 -3.50 5.13 24.12
C ALA A 38 -2.37 4.63 23.19
N TRP A 39 -2.59 3.49 22.53
CA TRP A 39 -1.67 2.92 21.54
C TRP A 39 -2.36 2.81 20.18
N SER A 40 -1.63 3.10 19.10
CA SER A 40 -2.16 2.93 17.74
C SER A 40 -1.82 1.53 17.20
N SER A 41 -2.82 0.87 16.61
CA SER A 41 -2.62 -0.38 15.86
C SER A 41 -1.74 -0.23 14.62
N ALA A 42 -1.51 1.00 14.15
CA ALA A 42 -0.60 1.25 13.05
C ALA A 42 0.88 1.16 13.48
N SER A 43 1.18 1.32 14.77
CA SER A 43 2.56 1.37 15.29
C SER A 43 2.89 0.27 16.30
N HIS A 44 1.89 -0.32 16.95
CA HIS A 44 2.09 -1.34 17.98
C HIS A 44 1.12 -2.51 17.79
N ARG A 45 1.62 -3.72 18.05
CA ARG A 45 0.82 -4.95 18.17
C ARG A 45 0.80 -5.40 19.62
N TYR A 46 -0.24 -6.10 20.03
CA TYR A 46 -0.30 -6.70 21.37
C TYR A 46 0.35 -8.09 21.37
N ASP A 47 1.24 -8.36 22.32
CA ASP A 47 1.75 -9.72 22.57
C ASP A 47 0.96 -10.35 23.73
N THR A 48 0.17 -11.37 23.41
CA THR A 48 -0.73 -12.03 24.37
C THR A 48 0.00 -12.89 25.40
N VAL A 49 1.28 -13.24 25.15
CA VAL A 49 2.08 -14.04 26.09
C VAL A 49 2.66 -13.15 27.19
N THR A 50 3.22 -12.00 26.81
CA THR A 50 3.82 -11.06 27.78
C THR A 50 2.83 -10.02 28.29
N GLN A 51 1.64 -9.94 27.70
CA GLN A 51 0.60 -8.95 27.99
C GLN A 51 1.09 -7.51 27.85
N THR A 52 1.89 -7.24 26.81
CA THR A 52 2.48 -5.91 26.58
C THR A 52 2.33 -5.45 25.13
N PRO A 53 2.17 -4.13 24.88
CA PRO A 53 2.29 -3.59 23.54
C PRO A 53 3.73 -3.69 23.05
N VAL A 54 3.90 -4.15 21.81
CA VAL A 54 5.20 -4.30 21.13
C VAL A 54 5.18 -3.49 19.84
N ALA A 55 6.21 -2.68 19.60
CA ALA A 55 6.31 -1.90 18.38
C ALA A 55 6.31 -2.80 17.13
N ILE A 56 5.50 -2.42 16.13
CA ILE A 56 5.55 -2.99 14.80
C ILE A 56 6.82 -2.45 14.12
N PRO A 57 7.65 -3.30 13.50
CA PRO A 57 8.85 -2.84 12.80
C PRO A 57 8.44 -1.91 11.64
N VAL A 58 9.30 -0.95 11.29
CA VAL A 58 9.05 -0.04 10.17
C VAL A 58 8.69 -0.81 8.89
N SER A 59 7.69 -0.32 8.16
CA SER A 59 7.26 -0.96 6.91
C SER A 59 8.36 -0.85 5.84
N PRO A 60 8.73 -1.95 5.16
CA PRO A 60 9.71 -1.91 4.08
C PRO A 60 9.25 -1.08 2.88
N SER A 61 7.95 -1.07 2.59
CA SER A 61 7.36 -0.25 1.53
C SER A 61 5.88 0.03 1.81
N PRO A 62 5.28 1.06 1.19
CA PRO A 62 3.87 1.39 1.36
C PRO A 62 2.89 0.28 0.95
N TYR A 63 3.36 -0.73 0.22
CA TYR A 63 2.54 -1.84 -0.28
C TYR A 63 2.53 -3.03 0.68
N HIS A 64 3.45 -3.08 1.64
CA HIS A 64 3.48 -4.16 2.62
C HIS A 64 2.38 -3.95 3.66
N GLN A 65 1.70 -5.05 3.98
CA GLN A 65 0.73 -5.12 5.05
C GLN A 65 1.30 -6.02 6.16
N PHE A 66 1.17 -5.60 7.41
CA PHE A 66 1.68 -6.37 8.53
C PHE A 66 0.75 -7.55 8.81
N ASN A 67 1.28 -8.78 8.72
CA ASN A 67 0.57 -9.98 9.09
C ASN A 67 0.74 -10.23 10.60
N TYR A 68 -0.35 -10.02 11.35
CA TYR A 68 -0.37 -10.14 12.81
C TYR A 68 -0.19 -11.58 13.31
N THR A 69 -0.56 -12.58 12.51
CA THR A 69 -0.40 -13.99 12.85
C THR A 69 1.06 -14.44 12.74
N SER A 70 1.73 -14.13 11.63
CA SER A 70 3.15 -14.47 11.43
C SER A 70 4.10 -13.44 12.04
N LYS A 71 3.60 -12.27 12.46
CA LYS A 71 4.38 -11.12 12.94
C LYS A 71 5.39 -10.62 11.89
N THR A 72 5.05 -10.71 10.60
CA THR A 72 5.92 -10.31 9.47
C THR A 72 5.19 -9.40 8.47
N TRP A 73 5.96 -8.63 7.69
CA TRP A 73 5.42 -7.88 6.55
C TRP A 73 5.13 -8.80 5.37
N THR A 74 4.03 -8.57 4.66
CA THR A 74 3.65 -9.32 3.45
C THR A 74 3.15 -8.34 2.38
N ASP A 75 3.65 -8.46 1.15
CA ASP A 75 3.12 -7.71 0.00
C ASP A 75 1.99 -8.53 -0.64
N PRO A 76 0.73 -8.08 -0.58
CA PRO A 76 -0.40 -8.82 -1.13
C PRO A 76 -0.52 -8.66 -2.65
N ARG A 77 0.28 -7.79 -3.28
CA ARG A 77 0.21 -7.57 -4.72
C ARG A 77 0.66 -8.81 -5.47
N THR A 78 -0.04 -9.10 -6.55
CA THR A 78 0.31 -10.19 -7.47
C THR A 78 0.53 -9.64 -8.87
N ALA A 79 1.15 -10.43 -9.76
CA ALA A 79 1.27 -10.06 -11.16
C ALA A 79 -0.10 -9.75 -11.79
N THR A 80 -1.14 -10.49 -11.41
CA THR A 80 -2.53 -10.29 -11.88
C THR A 80 -3.07 -8.91 -11.51
N THR A 81 -2.78 -8.41 -10.30
CA THR A 81 -3.21 -7.07 -9.87
C THR A 81 -2.31 -5.96 -10.40
N GLN A 82 -1.04 -6.26 -10.67
CA GLN A 82 -0.05 -5.27 -11.09
C GLN A 82 -0.11 -4.96 -12.60
N TRP A 83 -0.35 -5.96 -13.46
CA TRP A 83 -0.44 -5.76 -14.91
C TRP A 83 -1.49 -4.73 -15.36
N PRO A 84 -2.70 -4.66 -14.78
CA PRO A 84 -3.66 -3.59 -15.07
C PRO A 84 -3.09 -2.19 -14.81
N ILE A 85 -2.34 -2.00 -13.73
CA ILE A 85 -1.73 -0.71 -13.36
C ILE A 85 -0.68 -0.32 -14.42
N ILE A 86 0.20 -1.25 -14.78
CA ILE A 86 1.22 -1.02 -15.82
C ILE A 86 0.57 -0.69 -17.17
N ARG A 87 -0.52 -1.37 -17.55
CA ARG A 87 -1.24 -1.06 -18.79
C ARG A 87 -1.87 0.33 -18.76
N ALA A 88 -2.41 0.76 -17.62
CA ALA A 88 -2.95 2.10 -17.46
C ALA A 88 -1.85 3.17 -17.60
N GLU A 89 -0.70 2.97 -16.97
CA GLU A 89 0.44 3.88 -17.10
C GLU A 89 0.96 3.94 -18.54
N ARG A 90 1.08 2.79 -19.21
CA ARG A 90 1.44 2.72 -20.63
C ARG A 90 0.47 3.53 -21.50
N ASN A 91 -0.83 3.36 -21.28
CA ASN A 91 -1.84 4.09 -22.05
C ASN A 91 -1.72 5.60 -21.83
N SER A 92 -1.52 6.04 -20.58
CA SER A 92 -1.29 7.45 -20.26
C SER A 92 -0.04 8.02 -20.97
N LYS A 93 1.08 7.29 -21.02
CA LYS A 93 2.28 7.72 -21.76
C LYS A 93 2.08 7.74 -23.28
N LEU A 94 1.29 6.82 -23.82
CA LEU A 94 0.91 6.83 -25.24
C LEU A 94 0.01 8.02 -25.57
N GLU A 95 -0.98 8.35 -24.73
CA GLU A 95 -1.83 9.54 -24.88
C GLU A 95 -1.01 10.82 -24.81
N ALA A 96 -0.09 10.92 -23.84
CA ALA A 96 0.80 12.08 -23.68
C ALA A 96 1.73 12.32 -24.88
N SER A 97 2.00 11.28 -25.68
CA SER A 97 2.83 11.37 -26.90
C SER A 97 2.01 11.42 -28.19
N ASP A 98 0.68 11.46 -28.11
CA ASP A 98 -0.19 11.40 -29.28
C ASP A 98 -0.15 12.68 -30.12
N TRP A 99 0.08 13.84 -29.48
CA TRP A 99 0.22 15.13 -30.17
C TRP A 99 1.31 15.12 -31.25
N VAL A 100 2.37 14.31 -31.08
CA VAL A 100 3.47 14.20 -32.05
C VAL A 100 2.98 13.57 -33.34
N VAL A 101 2.14 12.55 -33.22
CA VAL A 101 1.56 11.84 -34.36
C VAL A 101 0.60 12.76 -35.10
N SER A 102 -0.30 13.43 -34.38
CA SER A 102 -1.24 14.40 -34.96
C SER A 102 -0.50 15.52 -35.70
N ARG A 103 0.52 16.11 -35.08
CA ARG A 103 1.35 17.15 -35.71
C ARG A 103 2.03 16.66 -36.98
N ALA A 104 2.59 15.45 -36.97
CA ALA A 104 3.27 14.89 -38.14
C ALA A 104 2.29 14.67 -39.31
N VAL A 105 1.11 14.12 -39.02
CA VAL A 105 0.04 13.91 -40.01
C VAL A 105 -0.43 15.24 -40.60
N GLU A 106 -0.70 16.25 -39.77
CA GLU A 106 -1.11 17.59 -40.22
C GLU A 106 -0.05 18.27 -41.09
N ALA A 107 1.23 18.09 -40.77
CA ALA A 107 2.34 18.62 -41.55
C ALA A 107 2.62 17.80 -42.84
N GLY A 108 1.93 16.68 -43.06
CA GLY A 108 2.23 15.74 -44.15
C GLY A 108 3.63 15.14 -44.05
N GLN A 109 4.18 15.07 -42.84
CA GLN A 109 5.52 14.54 -42.56
C GLN A 109 5.43 13.19 -41.85
N PRO A 110 6.46 12.32 -41.99
CA PRO A 110 6.54 11.12 -41.16
C PRO A 110 6.71 11.50 -39.67
N VAL A 111 6.17 10.65 -38.78
CA VAL A 111 6.42 10.76 -37.34
C VAL A 111 7.94 10.67 -37.10
N PRO A 112 8.53 11.58 -36.30
CA PRO A 112 9.97 11.54 -36.05
C PRO A 112 10.41 10.20 -35.46
N GLU A 113 11.56 9.71 -35.91
CA GLU A 113 12.03 8.38 -35.55
C GLU A 113 12.14 8.14 -34.03
N PRO A 114 12.70 9.07 -33.23
CA PRO A 114 12.77 8.90 -31.77
C PRO A 114 11.40 8.65 -31.13
N TRP A 115 10.36 9.31 -31.65
CA TRP A 115 8.99 9.17 -31.16
C TRP A 115 8.34 7.86 -31.61
N ARG A 116 8.65 7.35 -32.81
CA ARG A 116 8.21 6.00 -33.22
C ARG A 116 8.82 4.93 -32.32
N VAL A 117 10.13 4.99 -32.10
CA VAL A 117 10.86 4.04 -31.24
C VAL A 117 10.33 4.10 -29.81
N TYR A 118 10.15 5.30 -29.25
CA TYR A 118 9.57 5.50 -27.92
C TYR A 118 8.18 4.87 -27.79
N ARG A 119 7.26 5.16 -28.72
CA ARG A 119 5.88 4.62 -28.68
C ARG A 119 5.85 3.11 -28.88
N GLN A 120 6.77 2.56 -29.66
CA GLN A 120 6.89 1.11 -29.80
C GLN A 120 7.39 0.47 -28.49
N ALA A 121 8.46 1.02 -27.91
CA ALA A 121 8.98 0.56 -26.63
C ALA A 121 7.92 0.60 -25.51
N LEU A 122 7.04 1.63 -25.49
CA LEU A 122 5.91 1.67 -24.57
C LEU A 122 4.95 0.48 -24.74
N ARG A 123 4.65 0.08 -25.98
CA ARG A 123 3.78 -1.09 -26.24
C ARG A 123 4.43 -2.39 -25.81
N ASP A 124 5.74 -2.48 -25.96
CA ASP A 124 6.54 -3.66 -25.63
C ASP A 124 6.78 -3.82 -24.11
N VAL A 125 6.42 -2.84 -23.29
CA VAL A 125 6.51 -2.91 -21.82
C VAL A 125 5.81 -4.16 -21.25
N THR A 126 4.68 -4.57 -21.83
CA THR A 126 3.94 -5.76 -21.36
C THR A 126 4.61 -7.09 -21.74
N LEU A 127 5.73 -7.06 -22.47
CA LEU A 127 6.55 -8.24 -22.78
C LEU A 127 7.64 -8.47 -21.73
N GLN A 128 7.88 -7.52 -20.82
CA GLN A 128 8.81 -7.71 -19.71
C GLN A 128 8.27 -8.75 -18.72
N ALA A 129 9.17 -9.50 -18.08
CA ALA A 129 8.77 -10.60 -17.20
C ALA A 129 8.24 -10.12 -15.83
N ASP A 130 8.78 -9.01 -15.32
CA ASP A 130 8.50 -8.53 -13.96
C ASP A 130 7.64 -7.24 -13.97
N PRO A 131 6.38 -7.32 -13.53
CA PRO A 131 5.49 -6.16 -13.46
C PRO A 131 5.81 -5.20 -12.29
N PHE A 132 6.68 -5.59 -11.35
CA PHE A 132 7.14 -4.75 -10.24
C PHE A 132 8.45 -4.03 -10.55
N GLY A 133 9.17 -4.47 -11.59
CA GLY A 133 10.46 -3.95 -12.03
C GLY A 133 10.47 -3.40 -13.45
N ILE A 134 9.34 -2.86 -13.92
CA ILE A 134 9.20 -2.38 -15.30
C ILE A 134 10.19 -1.25 -15.61
N VAL A 135 10.97 -1.44 -16.68
CA VAL A 135 11.84 -0.40 -17.24
C VAL A 135 11.05 0.37 -18.30
N TRP A 136 10.78 1.64 -18.03
CA TRP A 136 10.09 2.53 -18.96
C TRP A 136 11.06 3.21 -19.93
N PRO A 137 10.70 3.38 -21.23
CA PRO A 137 11.52 4.12 -22.16
C PRO A 137 11.59 5.60 -21.77
N VAL A 138 12.73 6.24 -22.07
CA VAL A 138 12.94 7.67 -21.82
C VAL A 138 12.25 8.47 -22.92
N VAL A 139 11.52 9.50 -22.52
CA VAL A 139 10.84 10.42 -23.44
C VAL A 139 11.91 11.14 -24.28
N PRO A 140 11.79 11.14 -25.62
CA PRO A 140 12.72 11.88 -26.47
C PRO A 140 12.57 13.40 -26.29
N ALA A 141 13.66 14.12 -26.55
CA ALA A 141 13.72 15.59 -26.48
C ALA A 141 12.98 16.26 -27.66
#